data_AF-A0A3P9Q7K3-F1
#
_entry.id   AF-A0A3P9Q7K3-F1
#
_cell.length_a   1.000
_cell.length_b   1.000
_cell.length_c   1.000
_cell.angle_alpha   90.00
_cell.angle_beta   90.00
_cell.angle_gamma   90.00
#
_symmetry.space_group_name_H-M   'P 1'
#
loop_
_entity.id
_entity.type
_entity.pdbx_description
1 polymer ?
#
loop_
_entity_poly.entity_id
_entity_poly.type
_entity_poly.pdbx_seq_one_letter_code
_entity_poly.pdbx_strand_id
1 'polypeptide(L)'
;MGLMRRCCWTHHYTLPLCIWSKEPNRFIQHLRDLTGRMSSSGGKGAGLGLKLLLGAGALVYGLKEATYTVEGGQRAIIFNRIGGMQMDTILAEGLHFRIPWFQYPIIYDIRAKPRKISSLTGSKDLQMVNIGVRVLSRPMASSLPVMYQQLGKDYDERVLPSIVNEVLKSVVAKFNASQLITQRAQVSLLVRRELVERAKDFNIILDDVAITELSFSSQYTAAVEAKQVAQQEAQRAQFYVEKAKQDQRQKIIQAEGEAEAAKMNSDMFTSQYVKVGPSCDQEPWLPETEENQSSSEHC
;
A
#
# COMPACT_ATOMS: atom_id res chain seq x y z
N MET A 1 29.15 -44.03 38.84
CA MET A 1 28.21 -45.17 38.75
C MET A 1 26.81 -44.56 38.64
N GLY A 2 26.15 -44.41 37.50
CA GLY A 2 26.10 -45.24 36.30
C GLY A 2 24.74 -45.95 36.28
N LEU A 3 23.72 -45.34 35.66
CA LEU A 3 22.43 -45.96 35.24
C LEU A 3 21.68 -44.92 34.37
N MET A 4 21.95 -44.83 33.07
CA MET A 4 21.50 -45.70 31.98
C MET A 4 20.04 -45.41 31.57
N ARG A 5 19.92 -44.53 30.58
CA ARG A 5 18.70 -44.27 29.81
C ARG A 5 18.33 -45.51 29.01
N ARG A 6 17.08 -45.97 29.11
CA ARG A 6 16.45 -46.84 28.11
C ARG A 6 15.29 -46.09 27.48
N CYS A 7 15.42 -45.79 26.19
CA CYS A 7 14.28 -45.52 25.32
C CYS A 7 13.61 -46.87 25.00
N CYS A 8 12.29 -46.94 25.16
CA CYS A 8 11.47 -47.94 24.50
C CYS A 8 10.45 -47.18 23.63
N TRP A 9 10.34 -47.60 22.38
CA TRP A 9 9.45 -47.07 21.36
C TRP A 9 8.17 -47.92 21.36
N THR A 10 7.00 -47.31 21.49
CA THR A 10 5.73 -47.91 21.04
C THR A 10 4.76 -46.84 20.55
N HIS A 11 4.19 -47.13 19.37
CA HIS A 11 3.12 -46.40 18.69
C HIS A 11 1.85 -46.27 19.55
N HIS A 12 1.30 -45.04 19.67
CA HIS A 12 -0.10 -44.66 19.35
C HIS A 12 -0.47 -43.32 20.02
N TYR A 13 -1.19 -42.49 19.25
CA TYR A 13 -2.02 -41.34 19.63
C TYR A 13 -2.17 -41.02 21.13
N THR A 14 -1.61 -39.88 21.55
CA THR A 14 -2.27 -38.78 22.30
C THR A 14 -1.19 -37.79 22.75
N LEU A 15 -1.47 -36.49 22.60
CA LEU A 15 -0.60 -35.41 23.06
C LEU A 15 -0.29 -35.55 24.56
N PRO A 16 0.98 -35.51 25.00
CA PRO A 16 1.27 -35.36 26.42
C PRO A 16 1.01 -33.90 26.80
N LEU A 17 -0.03 -33.68 27.61
CA LEU A 17 -0.14 -32.47 28.43
C LEU A 17 1.09 -32.44 29.35
N CYS A 18 2.09 -31.64 28.99
CA CYS A 18 3.15 -31.23 29.91
C CYS A 18 2.57 -30.28 30.95
N ILE A 19 2.00 -30.87 32.02
CA ILE A 19 1.72 -30.16 33.26
C ILE A 19 3.07 -29.85 33.91
N TRP A 20 3.49 -28.58 33.82
CA TRP A 20 4.55 -28.04 34.65
C TRP A 20 4.08 -28.02 36.12
N SER A 21 4.41 -29.07 36.86
CA SER A 21 4.39 -29.04 38.33
C SER A 21 5.51 -28.12 38.80
N LYS A 22 5.18 -26.84 38.96
CA LYS A 22 6.06 -25.84 39.57
C LYS A 22 5.88 -25.93 41.08
N GLU A 23 6.81 -26.60 41.75
CA GLU A 23 6.85 -26.72 43.22
C GLU A 23 6.85 -25.32 43.88
N PRO A 24 5.84 -24.96 44.71
CA PRO A 24 5.81 -23.67 45.41
C PRO A 24 6.53 -23.73 46.78
N ASN A 25 7.16 -24.86 47.13
CA ASN A 25 7.54 -25.14 48.51
C ASN A 25 8.80 -24.43 49.02
N ARG A 26 9.63 -23.87 48.13
CA ARG A 26 10.87 -23.20 48.56
C ARG A 26 10.64 -21.77 49.07
N PHE A 27 9.66 -21.06 48.52
CA PHE A 27 9.32 -19.70 48.95
C PHE A 27 8.55 -19.69 50.27
N ILE A 28 7.65 -20.65 50.47
CA ILE A 28 6.88 -20.80 51.71
C ILE A 28 7.79 -21.21 52.88
N GLN A 29 8.84 -22.00 52.65
CA GLN A 29 9.84 -22.33 53.67
C GLN A 29 10.68 -21.10 54.06
N HIS A 30 11.11 -20.27 53.09
CA HIS A 30 11.80 -19.01 53.39
C HIS A 30 10.94 -18.02 54.18
N LEU A 31 9.63 -17.93 53.88
CA LEU A 31 8.71 -17.11 54.66
C LEU A 31 8.54 -17.64 56.08
N ARG A 32 8.49 -18.97 56.27
CA ARG A 32 8.35 -19.58 57.60
C ARG A 32 9.61 -19.36 58.46
N ASP A 33 10.80 -19.41 57.88
CA ASP A 33 12.06 -19.14 58.59
C ASP A 33 12.23 -17.65 58.96
N LEU A 34 11.77 -16.73 58.10
CA LEU A 34 11.73 -15.29 58.42
C LEU A 34 10.73 -14.98 59.54
N THR A 35 9.57 -15.64 59.50
CA THR A 35 8.52 -15.48 60.51
C THR A 35 8.94 -16.08 61.86
N GLY A 36 9.69 -17.19 61.85
CA GLY A 36 10.23 -17.84 63.06
C GLY A 36 11.32 -17.02 63.75
N ARG A 37 12.16 -16.28 63.01
CA ARG A 37 13.24 -15.46 63.58
C ARG A 37 12.79 -14.09 64.10
N MET A 38 11.61 -13.61 63.71
CA MET A 38 11.02 -12.37 64.25
C MET A 38 10.15 -12.59 65.49
N SER A 39 9.76 -13.84 65.79
CA SER A 39 8.88 -14.17 66.91
C SER A 39 9.60 -14.32 68.26
N SER A 40 10.93 -14.30 68.32
CA SER A 40 11.69 -14.58 69.56
C SER A 40 12.16 -13.34 70.34
N SER A 41 11.82 -12.11 69.92
CA SER A 41 12.09 -10.90 70.69
C SER A 41 10.80 -10.40 71.36
N GLY A 42 10.49 -10.97 72.52
CA GLY A 42 9.39 -10.59 73.40
C GLY A 42 9.62 -9.27 74.13
N GLY A 43 9.72 -8.16 73.39
CA GLY A 43 9.59 -6.81 73.94
C GLY A 43 8.19 -6.27 73.68
N LYS A 44 7.57 -5.59 74.66
CA LYS A 44 6.24 -4.95 74.56
C LYS A 44 6.10 -3.92 73.39
N GLY A 45 7.18 -3.67 72.62
CA GLY A 45 7.20 -2.87 71.39
C GLY A 45 7.20 -3.66 70.07
N ALA A 46 7.42 -4.99 70.07
CA ALA A 46 7.48 -5.79 68.83
C ALA A 46 6.13 -5.86 68.10
N GLY A 47 5.03 -5.95 68.84
CA GLY A 47 3.67 -5.89 68.29
C GLY A 47 3.28 -4.51 67.75
N LEU A 48 3.83 -3.44 68.32
CA LEU A 48 3.62 -2.07 67.82
C LEU A 48 4.40 -1.87 66.51
N GLY A 49 5.65 -2.33 66.45
CA GLY A 49 6.48 -2.28 65.25
C GLY A 49 5.88 -3.04 64.07
N LEU A 50 5.34 -4.24 64.30
CA LEU A 50 4.68 -5.02 63.24
C LEU A 50 3.40 -4.34 62.71
N LYS A 51 2.58 -3.75 63.58
CA LYS A 51 1.39 -2.98 63.17
C LYS A 51 1.75 -1.73 62.38
N LEU A 52 2.81 -1.03 62.78
CA LEU A 52 3.30 0.18 62.11
C LEU A 52 3.88 -0.16 60.73
N LEU A 53 4.60 -1.29 60.60
CA LEU A 53 5.08 -1.80 59.33
C LEU A 53 3.96 -2.27 58.41
N LEU A 54 2.93 -2.95 58.94
CA LEU A 54 1.75 -3.34 58.15
C LEU A 54 0.94 -2.12 57.71
N GLY A 55 0.76 -1.12 58.58
CA GLY A 55 0.10 0.14 58.23
C GLY A 55 0.87 0.94 57.19
N ALA A 56 2.20 1.06 57.34
CA ALA A 56 3.06 1.70 56.37
C ALA A 56 3.07 0.95 55.02
N GLY A 57 3.13 -0.39 55.06
CA GLY A 57 3.07 -1.24 53.86
C GLY A 57 1.73 -1.10 53.12
N ALA A 58 0.61 -1.08 53.84
CA ALA A 58 -0.71 -0.87 53.27
C ALA A 58 -0.86 0.52 52.64
N LEU A 59 -0.30 1.57 53.26
CA LEU A 59 -0.29 2.92 52.70
C LEU A 59 0.55 3.03 51.43
N VAL A 60 1.77 2.48 51.43
CA VAL A 60 2.63 2.47 50.23
C VAL A 60 1.96 1.69 49.10
N TYR A 61 1.35 0.55 49.39
CA TYR A 61 0.60 -0.22 48.41
C TYR A 61 -0.63 0.56 47.88
N GLY A 62 -1.36 1.24 48.76
CA GLY A 62 -2.50 2.08 48.38
C GLY A 62 -2.09 3.24 47.48
N LEU A 63 -0.99 3.93 47.78
CA LEU A 63 -0.45 5.01 46.94
C LEU A 63 0.03 4.49 45.58
N LYS A 64 0.73 3.36 45.56
CA LYS A 64 1.16 2.71 44.32
C LYS A 64 -0.04 2.35 43.43
N GLU A 65 -1.09 1.78 44.01
CA GLU A 65 -2.29 1.40 43.27
C GLU A 65 -3.11 2.62 42.83
N ALA A 66 -3.12 3.69 43.64
CA ALA A 66 -3.81 4.94 43.34
C ALA A 66 -3.10 5.78 42.28
N THR A 67 -1.81 5.56 42.03
CA THR A 67 -1.05 6.30 41.03
C THR A 67 -1.05 5.56 39.70
N TYR A 68 -1.22 6.30 38.61
CA TYR A 68 -1.00 5.80 37.27
C TYR A 68 -0.43 6.89 36.38
N THR A 69 0.38 6.50 35.40
CA THR A 69 1.05 7.42 34.50
C THR A 69 0.50 7.24 33.09
N VAL A 70 0.13 8.35 32.46
CA VAL A 70 -0.27 8.38 31.04
C VAL A 70 0.94 8.79 30.22
N GLU A 71 1.36 7.92 29.30
CA GLU A 71 2.51 8.16 28.44
C GLU A 71 2.22 9.24 27.39
N GLY A 72 3.30 9.82 26.84
CA GLY A 72 3.18 10.82 25.77
C GLY A 72 2.50 10.25 24.53
N GLY A 73 1.55 11.00 23.95
CA GLY A 73 0.74 10.53 22.82
C GLY A 73 -0.38 9.54 23.20
N GLN A 74 -0.70 9.43 24.49
CA GLN A 74 -1.91 8.79 24.99
C GLN A 74 -2.80 9.80 25.71
N ARG A 75 -4.07 9.43 25.87
CA ARG A 75 -5.06 10.16 26.67
C ARG A 75 -5.81 9.17 27.53
N ALA A 76 -6.09 9.52 28.78
CA ALA A 76 -6.88 8.69 29.66
C ALA A 76 -8.28 9.28 29.85
N ILE A 77 -9.28 8.41 29.82
CA ILE A 77 -10.64 8.71 30.27
C ILE A 77 -10.92 7.92 31.54
N ILE A 78 -11.68 8.49 32.47
CA ILE A 78 -12.00 7.85 33.75
C ILE A 78 -13.42 7.30 33.71
N PHE A 79 -13.55 6.01 34.01
CA PHE A 79 -14.81 5.37 34.30
C PHE A 79 -15.00 5.24 35.82
N ASN A 80 -16.06 5.86 36.36
CA ASN A 80 -16.45 5.72 37.75
C ASN A 80 -17.50 4.61 37.90
N ARG A 81 -17.32 3.73 38.88
CA ARG A 81 -18.24 2.63 39.16
C ARG A 81 -19.62 3.08 39.65
N ILE A 82 -19.73 4.24 40.30
CA ILE A 82 -21.00 4.80 40.81
C ILE A 82 -21.58 5.84 39.84
N GLY A 83 -20.73 6.72 39.29
CA GLY A 83 -21.15 7.87 38.47
C GLY A 83 -21.07 7.65 36.97
N GLY A 84 -20.74 6.44 36.51
CA GLY A 84 -20.54 6.16 35.09
C GLY A 84 -19.28 6.84 34.51
N MET A 85 -19.29 7.08 33.21
CA MET A 85 -18.17 7.71 32.53
C MET A 85 -18.18 9.23 32.69
N GLN A 86 -17.02 9.80 33.03
CA GLN A 86 -16.85 11.26 33.06
C GLN A 86 -16.66 11.79 31.63
N MET A 87 -17.63 12.58 31.16
CA MET A 87 -17.61 13.14 29.79
C MET A 87 -16.71 14.38 29.66
N ASP A 88 -16.55 15.15 30.73
CA ASP A 88 -15.82 16.42 30.71
C ASP A 88 -14.33 16.28 31.09
N THR A 89 -13.93 15.10 31.57
CA THR A 89 -12.58 14.88 32.13
C THR A 89 -11.72 14.03 31.20
N ILE A 90 -10.97 14.69 30.31
CA ILE A 90 -9.94 14.04 29.48
C ILE A 90 -8.57 14.37 30.06
N LEU A 91 -7.88 13.34 30.54
CA LEU A 91 -6.58 13.51 31.18
C LEU A 91 -5.47 13.44 30.15
N ALA A 92 -4.64 14.50 30.15
CA ALA A 92 -3.45 14.60 29.35
C ALA A 92 -2.34 13.66 29.85
N GLU A 93 -1.21 13.64 29.15
CA GLU A 93 -0.01 12.93 29.60
C GLU A 93 0.45 13.42 30.99
N GLY A 94 1.02 12.52 31.79
CA GLY A 94 1.49 12.83 33.14
C GLY A 94 1.05 11.82 34.20
N LEU A 95 1.46 12.09 35.44
CA LEU A 95 1.10 11.29 36.60
C LEU A 95 -0.26 11.74 37.14
N HIS A 96 -1.20 10.81 37.17
CA HIS A 96 -2.56 11.04 37.65
C HIS A 96 -2.86 10.13 38.84
N PHE A 97 -3.75 10.62 39.70
CA PHE A 97 -4.26 9.86 40.84
C PHE A 97 -5.66 9.37 40.53
N ARG A 98 -5.92 8.10 40.85
CA ARG A 98 -7.23 7.47 40.83
C ARG A 98 -7.56 6.98 42.22
N ILE A 99 -8.85 6.94 42.56
CA ILE A 99 -9.32 6.24 43.75
C ILE A 99 -9.42 4.75 43.40
N PRO A 100 -8.59 3.87 44.00
CA PRO A 100 -8.69 2.43 43.78
C PRO A 100 -10.12 1.96 44.08
N TRP A 101 -10.61 0.95 43.34
CA TRP A 101 -11.99 0.42 43.37
C TRP A 101 -13.10 1.23 42.71
N PHE A 102 -13.08 2.56 42.79
CA PHE A 102 -14.15 3.38 42.23
C PHE A 102 -13.83 3.89 40.83
N GLN A 103 -12.56 4.15 40.54
CA GLN A 103 -12.13 4.78 39.29
C GLN A 103 -11.24 3.84 38.49
N TYR A 104 -11.62 3.63 37.23
CA TYR A 104 -10.89 2.82 36.27
C TYR A 104 -10.43 3.70 35.11
N PRO A 105 -9.11 3.97 34.99
CA PRO A 105 -8.59 4.73 33.86
C PRO A 105 -8.54 3.83 32.63
N ILE A 106 -9.07 4.33 31.52
CA ILE A 106 -9.01 3.69 30.21
C ILE A 106 -8.09 4.55 29.36
N ILE A 107 -6.94 3.97 29.02
CA ILE A 107 -5.90 4.64 28.26
C ILE A 107 -6.13 4.39 26.77
N TYR A 108 -6.22 5.49 26.03
CA TYR A 108 -6.32 5.54 24.58
C TYR A 108 -5.03 6.03 23.95
N ASP A 109 -4.66 5.40 22.85
CA ASP A 109 -3.60 5.88 21.97
C ASP A 109 -4.20 6.88 20.97
N ILE A 110 -3.69 8.10 20.97
CA ILE A 110 -4.13 9.18 20.07
C ILE A 110 -3.23 9.32 18.83
N ARG A 111 -2.26 8.42 18.65
CA ARG A 111 -1.37 8.41 17.49
C ARG A 111 -2.08 7.83 16.27
N ALA A 112 -1.65 8.28 15.10
CA ALA A 112 -2.13 7.76 13.83
C ALA A 112 -1.71 6.30 13.66
N LYS A 113 -2.68 5.42 13.42
CA LYS A 113 -2.45 4.00 13.15
C LYS A 113 -2.78 3.68 11.70
N PRO A 114 -1.87 3.02 10.96
CA PRO A 114 -2.17 2.54 9.62
C PRO A 114 -3.03 1.29 9.64
N ARG A 115 -4.07 1.29 8.82
CA ARG A 115 -4.87 0.10 8.55
C ARG A 115 -5.08 -0.07 7.05
N LYS A 116 -4.88 -1.29 6.56
CA LYS A 116 -5.19 -1.67 5.18
C LYS A 116 -6.50 -2.44 5.17
N ILE A 117 -7.43 -2.01 4.33
CA ILE A 117 -8.75 -2.63 4.17
C ILE A 117 -8.94 -2.85 2.67
N SER A 118 -9.28 -4.07 2.28
CA SER A 118 -9.61 -4.43 0.91
C SER A 118 -11.09 -4.76 0.77
N SER A 119 -11.65 -4.42 -0.39
CA SER A 119 -13.05 -4.64 -0.71
C SER A 119 -13.21 -5.05 -2.16
N LEU A 120 -14.05 -6.05 -2.39
CA LEU A 120 -14.52 -6.42 -3.71
C LEU A 120 -15.77 -5.61 -4.04
N THR A 121 -15.69 -4.78 -5.08
CA THR A 121 -16.77 -3.86 -5.49
C THR A 121 -17.02 -3.90 -6.99
N GLY A 122 -18.24 -3.58 -7.40
CA GLY A 122 -18.61 -3.41 -8.81
C GLY A 122 -18.32 -1.98 -9.29
N SER A 123 -17.75 -1.85 -10.48
CA SER A 123 -17.63 -0.57 -11.20
C SER A 123 -18.93 -0.21 -11.94
N LYS A 124 -18.97 0.98 -12.54
CA LYS A 124 -20.09 1.47 -13.35
C LYS A 124 -20.44 0.55 -14.54
N ASP A 125 -19.43 -0.11 -15.10
CA ASP A 125 -19.54 -1.07 -16.22
C ASP A 125 -19.73 -2.51 -15.75
N LEU A 126 -20.17 -2.72 -14.50
CA LEU A 126 -20.46 -4.02 -13.89
C LEU A 126 -19.24 -4.97 -13.84
N GLN A 127 -18.03 -4.42 -13.80
CA GLN A 127 -16.81 -5.20 -13.60
C GLN A 127 -16.49 -5.30 -12.11
N MET A 128 -16.10 -6.49 -11.69
CA MET A 128 -15.67 -6.73 -10.32
C MET A 128 -14.22 -6.27 -10.16
N VAL A 129 -13.98 -5.38 -9.20
CA VAL A 129 -12.67 -4.81 -8.89
C VAL A 129 -12.37 -5.05 -7.42
N ASN A 130 -11.19 -5.60 -7.12
CA ASN A 130 -10.68 -5.67 -5.76
C ASN A 130 -9.81 -4.44 -5.51
N ILE A 131 -10.23 -3.62 -4.55
CA ILE A 131 -9.58 -2.36 -4.22
C ILE A 131 -9.13 -2.42 -2.77
N GLY A 132 -7.83 -2.22 -2.56
CA GLY A 132 -7.24 -2.05 -1.25
C GLY A 132 -6.97 -0.58 -0.97
N VAL A 133 -7.35 -0.12 0.23
CA VAL A 133 -7.10 1.23 0.71
C VAL A 133 -6.35 1.16 2.03
N ARG A 134 -5.33 2.01 2.16
CA ARG A 134 -4.65 2.29 3.42
C ARG A 134 -5.21 3.58 3.98
N VAL A 135 -5.70 3.51 5.22
CA VAL A 135 -6.14 4.66 6.01
C VAL A 135 -5.21 4.86 7.19
N LEU A 136 -4.77 6.09 7.43
CA LEU A 136 -4.17 6.52 8.69
C LEU A 136 -5.26 7.19 9.51
N SER A 137 -5.63 6.56 10.62
CA SER A 137 -6.71 7.05 11.49
C SER A 137 -6.19 7.29 12.90
N ARG A 138 -6.74 8.31 13.55
CA ARG A 138 -6.58 8.58 14.97
C ARG A 138 -7.91 9.04 15.58
N PRO A 139 -8.15 8.80 16.88
CA PRO A 139 -9.37 9.26 17.52
C PRO A 139 -9.27 10.75 17.85
N MET A 140 -10.40 11.45 17.87
CA MET A 140 -10.45 12.85 18.28
C MET A 140 -10.30 12.96 19.81
N ALA A 141 -9.25 13.65 20.25
CA ALA A 141 -8.89 13.73 21.68
C ALA A 141 -9.95 14.41 22.55
N SER A 142 -10.71 15.37 22.00
CA SER A 142 -11.73 16.14 22.73
C SER A 142 -13.03 15.38 23.00
N SER A 143 -13.27 14.27 22.32
CA SER A 143 -14.54 13.51 22.37
C SER A 143 -14.32 12.02 22.66
N LEU A 144 -13.17 11.66 23.25
CA LEU A 144 -12.84 10.28 23.62
C LEU A 144 -13.91 9.61 24.51
N PRO A 145 -14.53 10.30 25.49
CA PRO A 145 -15.57 9.70 26.31
C PRO A 145 -16.77 9.23 25.47
N VAL A 146 -17.31 10.11 24.61
CA VAL A 146 -18.43 9.80 23.71
C VAL A 146 -18.07 8.64 22.78
N MET A 147 -16.87 8.68 22.20
CA MET A 147 -16.38 7.64 21.31
C MET A 147 -16.28 6.27 22.01
N TYR A 148 -15.78 6.21 23.26
CA TYR A 148 -15.72 4.94 24.00
C TYR A 148 -17.11 4.38 24.30
N GLN A 149 -18.09 5.22 24.64
CA GLN A 149 -19.46 4.72 24.90
C GLN A 149 -20.10 4.12 23.67
N GLN A 150 -19.93 4.76 22.51
CA GLN A 150 -20.55 4.33 21.26
C GLN A 150 -19.80 3.15 20.61
N LEU A 151 -18.47 3.22 20.57
CA LEU A 151 -17.64 2.33 19.76
C LEU A 151 -16.76 1.40 20.59
N GLY A 152 -16.46 1.74 21.84
CA GLY A 152 -15.51 1.04 22.68
C GLY A 152 -14.04 1.33 22.33
N LYS A 153 -13.13 0.54 22.91
CA LYS A 153 -11.69 0.68 22.69
C LYS A 153 -11.26 0.33 21.27
N ASP A 154 -11.90 -0.68 20.68
CA ASP A 154 -11.59 -1.24 19.35
C ASP A 154 -12.43 -0.55 18.25
N TYR A 155 -12.43 0.79 18.28
CA TYR A 155 -13.20 1.62 17.34
C TYR A 155 -12.73 1.43 15.89
N ASP A 156 -11.44 1.22 15.71
CA ASP A 156 -10.80 1.02 14.42
C ASP A 156 -11.30 -0.28 13.78
N GLU A 157 -11.26 -1.39 14.51
CA GLU A 157 -11.67 -2.70 14.02
C GLU A 157 -13.16 -2.77 13.66
N ARG A 158 -14.00 -2.17 14.50
CA ARG A 158 -15.45 -2.24 14.41
C ARG A 158 -16.03 -1.37 13.30
N VAL A 159 -15.58 -0.12 13.18
CA VAL A 159 -16.26 0.90 12.35
C VAL A 159 -15.57 1.13 11.00
N LEU A 160 -14.23 1.18 10.98
CA LEU A 160 -13.50 1.55 9.75
C LEU A 160 -13.80 0.62 8.56
N PRO A 161 -13.90 -0.72 8.69
CA PRO A 161 -14.20 -1.57 7.54
C PRO A 161 -15.58 -1.29 6.98
N SER A 162 -16.55 -0.97 7.83
CA SER A 162 -17.92 -0.67 7.42
C SER A 162 -17.96 0.61 6.58
N ILE A 163 -17.43 1.72 7.12
CA ILE A 163 -17.41 3.01 6.43
C ILE A 163 -16.59 2.93 5.14
N VAL A 164 -15.40 2.29 5.20
CA VAL A 164 -14.52 2.16 4.03
C VAL A 164 -15.20 1.36 2.93
N ASN A 165 -15.84 0.23 3.26
CA ASN A 165 -16.55 -0.58 2.27
C ASN A 165 -17.75 0.16 1.68
N GLU A 166 -18.51 0.91 2.49
CA GLU A 166 -19.63 1.73 2.02
C GLU A 166 -19.17 2.80 1.03
N VAL A 167 -18.18 3.61 1.43
CA VAL A 167 -17.68 4.71 0.60
C VAL A 167 -17.02 4.18 -0.67
N LEU A 168 -16.22 3.11 -0.59
CA LEU A 168 -15.59 2.51 -1.77
C LEU A 168 -16.64 2.02 -2.77
N LYS A 169 -17.70 1.33 -2.31
CA LYS A 169 -18.80 0.91 -3.19
C LYS A 169 -19.48 2.10 -3.86
N SER A 170 -19.76 3.17 -3.09
CA SER A 170 -20.44 4.36 -3.61
C SER A 170 -19.61 5.15 -4.64
N VAL A 171 -18.29 5.26 -4.44
CA VAL A 171 -17.41 6.02 -5.33
C VAL A 171 -17.09 5.20 -6.57
N VAL A 172 -16.76 3.92 -6.41
CA VAL A 172 -16.32 3.06 -7.52
C VAL A 172 -17.46 2.80 -8.51
N ALA A 173 -18.70 2.73 -8.04
CA ALA A 173 -19.89 2.63 -8.89
C ALA A 173 -20.08 3.84 -9.83
N LYS A 174 -19.43 4.99 -9.57
CA LYS A 174 -19.51 6.19 -10.42
C LYS A 174 -18.53 6.15 -11.60
N PHE A 175 -17.48 5.33 -11.52
CA PHE A 175 -16.40 5.27 -12.51
C PHE A 175 -16.40 3.95 -13.27
N ASN A 176 -15.98 4.00 -14.53
CA ASN A 176 -15.71 2.79 -15.32
C ASN A 176 -14.38 2.15 -14.89
N ALA A 177 -14.23 0.85 -15.09
CA ALA A 177 -12.99 0.12 -14.77
C ALA A 177 -11.72 0.76 -15.37
N SER A 178 -11.77 1.20 -16.63
CA SER A 178 -10.64 1.88 -17.30
C SER A 178 -10.28 3.24 -16.69
N GLN A 179 -11.28 3.95 -16.14
CA GLN A 179 -11.08 5.24 -15.47
C GLN A 179 -10.43 5.08 -14.10
N LEU A 180 -10.67 3.97 -13.40
CA LEU A 180 -10.03 3.71 -12.11
C LEU A 180 -8.51 3.55 -12.24
N ILE A 181 -8.02 3.08 -13.40
CA ILE A 181 -6.59 2.98 -13.72
C ILE A 181 -6.05 4.36 -14.11
N THR A 182 -6.69 5.01 -15.09
CA THR A 182 -6.17 6.24 -15.71
C THR A 182 -6.34 7.49 -14.84
N GLN A 183 -7.45 7.60 -14.10
CA GLN A 183 -7.83 8.75 -13.27
C GLN A 183 -7.73 8.45 -11.76
N ARG A 184 -6.82 7.57 -11.37
CA ARG A 184 -6.65 7.11 -9.99
C ARG A 184 -6.50 8.24 -8.97
N ALA A 185 -5.81 9.32 -9.34
CA ALA A 185 -5.62 10.49 -8.47
C ALA A 185 -6.95 11.18 -8.14
N GLN A 186 -7.81 11.37 -9.14
CA GLN A 186 -9.14 11.97 -8.95
C GLN A 186 -10.03 11.09 -8.09
N VAL A 187 -10.03 9.77 -8.33
CA VAL A 187 -10.77 8.80 -7.52
C VAL A 187 -10.29 8.83 -6.07
N SER A 188 -8.96 8.87 -5.83
CA SER A 188 -8.39 8.91 -4.49
C SER A 188 -8.79 10.19 -3.72
N LEU A 189 -8.88 11.33 -4.39
CA LEU A 189 -9.33 12.58 -3.78
C LEU A 189 -10.80 12.49 -3.36
N LEU A 190 -11.66 11.97 -4.24
CA LEU A 190 -13.08 11.78 -3.94
C LEU A 190 -13.29 10.80 -2.79
N VAL A 191 -12.61 9.65 -2.80
CA VAL A 191 -12.65 8.68 -1.70
C VAL A 191 -12.20 9.33 -0.39
N ARG A 192 -11.12 10.12 -0.39
CA ARG A 192 -10.67 10.83 0.81
C ARG A 192 -11.73 11.80 1.34
N ARG A 193 -12.36 12.61 0.48
CA ARG A 193 -13.37 13.58 0.90
C ARG A 193 -14.56 12.88 1.58
N GLU A 194 -15.12 11.87 0.92
CA GLU A 194 -16.29 11.12 1.42
C GLU A 194 -15.96 10.36 2.71
N LEU A 195 -14.76 9.75 2.80
CA LEU A 195 -14.34 9.07 4.03
C LEU A 195 -14.12 10.03 5.19
N VAL A 196 -13.53 11.20 4.95
CA VAL A 196 -13.34 12.22 5.99
C VAL A 196 -14.68 12.74 6.48
N GLU A 197 -15.65 12.93 5.60
CA GLU A 197 -16.99 13.35 5.96
C GLU A 197 -17.69 12.30 6.84
N ARG A 198 -17.71 11.04 6.40
CA ARG A 198 -18.31 9.94 7.19
C ARG A 198 -17.59 9.65 8.50
N ALA A 199 -16.26 9.81 8.55
CA ALA A 199 -15.48 9.55 9.77
C ALA A 199 -15.75 10.59 10.88
N LYS A 200 -16.15 11.82 10.52
CA LYS A 200 -16.48 12.88 11.49
C LYS A 200 -17.66 12.51 12.37
N ASP A 201 -18.67 11.83 11.82
CA ASP A 201 -19.86 11.38 12.58
C ASP A 201 -19.49 10.47 13.75
N PHE A 202 -18.38 9.72 13.61
CA PHE A 202 -17.86 8.79 14.61
C PHE A 202 -16.72 9.37 15.46
N ASN A 203 -16.43 10.68 15.33
CA ASN A 203 -15.33 11.35 16.02
C ASN A 203 -13.94 10.76 15.71
N ILE A 204 -13.75 10.24 14.50
CA ILE A 204 -12.48 9.70 14.02
C ILE A 204 -11.87 10.68 13.02
N ILE A 205 -10.58 10.95 13.17
CA ILE A 205 -9.83 11.81 12.26
C ILE A 205 -9.00 10.92 11.33
N LEU A 206 -9.14 11.15 10.02
CA LEU A 206 -8.32 10.50 9.00
C LEU A 206 -7.23 11.48 8.55
N ASP A 207 -5.98 11.18 8.88
CA ASP A 207 -4.84 12.02 8.49
C ASP A 207 -4.45 11.76 7.01
N ASP A 208 -4.52 10.50 6.58
CA ASP A 208 -4.20 10.10 5.21
C ASP A 208 -5.08 8.95 4.72
N VAL A 209 -5.44 8.99 3.44
CA VAL A 209 -6.16 7.92 2.74
C VAL A 209 -5.53 7.73 1.37
N ALA A 210 -5.04 6.52 1.12
CA ALA A 210 -4.44 6.18 -0.16
C ALA A 210 -4.94 4.83 -0.65
N ILE A 211 -5.33 4.76 -1.92
CA ILE A 211 -5.54 3.47 -2.59
C ILE A 211 -4.15 2.80 -2.68
N THR A 212 -4.03 1.56 -2.22
CA THR A 212 -2.78 0.79 -2.27
C THR A 212 -2.74 -0.11 -3.48
N GLU A 213 -3.78 -0.91 -3.66
CA GLU A 213 -3.86 -1.93 -4.71
C GLU A 213 -5.19 -1.82 -5.43
N LEU A 214 -5.17 -2.10 -6.72
CA LEU A 214 -6.36 -2.13 -7.56
C LEU A 214 -6.16 -3.27 -8.55
N SER A 215 -6.96 -4.31 -8.43
CA SER A 215 -6.90 -5.50 -9.28
C SER A 215 -8.25 -5.82 -9.89
N PHE A 216 -8.21 -6.23 -11.16
CA PHE A 216 -9.37 -6.69 -11.93
C PHE A 216 -9.31 -8.21 -12.09
N SER A 217 -10.36 -8.80 -12.66
CA SER A 217 -10.31 -10.19 -13.11
C SER A 217 -9.19 -10.37 -14.14
N SER A 218 -8.50 -11.52 -14.11
CA SER A 218 -7.42 -11.82 -15.05
C SER A 218 -7.88 -11.77 -16.52
N GLN A 219 -9.12 -12.18 -16.76
CA GLN A 219 -9.78 -12.14 -18.08
C GLN A 219 -9.94 -10.71 -18.60
N TYR A 220 -10.33 -9.76 -17.73
CA TYR A 220 -10.46 -8.36 -18.11
C TYR A 220 -9.10 -7.74 -18.42
N THR A 221 -8.10 -7.99 -17.57
CA THR A 221 -6.72 -7.51 -17.80
C THR A 221 -6.17 -8.03 -19.12
N ALA A 222 -6.30 -9.34 -19.40
CA ALA A 222 -5.86 -9.93 -20.66
C ALA A 222 -6.58 -9.31 -21.87
N ALA A 223 -7.89 -9.04 -21.77
CA ALA A 223 -8.64 -8.39 -22.84
C ALA A 223 -8.22 -6.94 -23.08
N VAL A 224 -7.87 -6.18 -22.02
CA VAL A 224 -7.36 -4.80 -22.13
C VAL A 224 -5.97 -4.79 -22.76
N GLU A 225 -5.08 -5.69 -22.33
CA GLU A 225 -3.74 -5.84 -22.90
C GLU A 225 -3.83 -6.23 -24.39
N ALA A 226 -4.67 -7.21 -24.75
CA ALA A 226 -4.90 -7.60 -26.14
C ALA A 226 -5.42 -6.43 -26.99
N LYS A 227 -6.34 -5.62 -26.45
CA LYS A 227 -6.82 -4.40 -27.13
C LYS A 227 -5.70 -3.38 -27.32
N GLN A 228 -4.82 -3.20 -26.34
CA GLN A 228 -3.68 -2.28 -26.46
C GLN A 228 -2.69 -2.76 -27.53
N VAL A 229 -2.41 -4.06 -27.58
CA VAL A 229 -1.55 -4.65 -28.62
C VAL A 229 -2.16 -4.43 -30.01
N ALA A 230 -3.43 -4.78 -30.19
CA ALA A 230 -4.12 -4.59 -31.47
C ALA A 230 -4.18 -3.11 -31.90
N GLN A 231 -4.39 -2.19 -30.96
CA GLN A 231 -4.35 -0.74 -31.24
C GLN A 231 -2.95 -0.27 -31.63
N GLN A 232 -1.91 -0.77 -30.97
CA GLN A 232 -0.53 -0.44 -31.30
C GLN A 232 -0.14 -1.00 -32.67
N GLU A 233 -0.56 -2.21 -33.01
CA GLU A 233 -0.35 -2.82 -34.34
C GLU A 233 -1.06 -2.03 -35.44
N ALA A 234 -2.31 -1.62 -35.20
CA ALA A 234 -3.04 -0.77 -36.13
C ALA A 234 -2.35 0.59 -36.35
N GLN A 235 -1.88 1.24 -35.29
CA GLN A 235 -1.12 2.50 -35.38
C GLN A 235 0.20 2.31 -36.15
N ARG A 236 0.92 1.21 -35.91
CA ARG A 236 2.16 0.87 -36.63
C ARG A 236 1.89 0.63 -38.12
N ALA A 237 0.83 -0.09 -38.46
CA ALA A 237 0.45 -0.34 -39.85
C ALA A 237 0.09 0.96 -40.58
N GLN A 238 -0.65 1.86 -39.92
CA GLN A 238 -0.95 3.20 -40.46
C GLN A 238 0.33 4.01 -40.70
N PHE A 239 1.24 4.04 -39.71
CA PHE A 239 2.53 4.71 -39.85
C PHE A 239 3.37 4.14 -41.00
N TYR A 240 3.35 2.82 -41.21
CA TYR A 240 4.06 2.19 -42.33
C TYR A 240 3.50 2.60 -43.69
N VAL A 241 2.16 2.64 -43.82
CA VAL A 241 1.50 3.11 -45.05
C VAL A 241 1.78 4.58 -45.31
N GLU A 242 1.74 5.42 -44.28
CA GLU A 242 2.10 6.84 -44.41
C GLU A 242 3.56 7.03 -44.79
N LYS A 243 4.47 6.32 -44.14
CA LYS A 243 5.90 6.33 -44.48
C LYS A 243 6.12 5.93 -45.94
N ALA A 244 5.50 4.86 -46.40
CA ALA A 244 5.61 4.41 -47.79
C ALA A 244 5.12 5.48 -48.79
N LYS A 245 4.04 6.20 -48.45
CA LYS A 245 3.55 7.33 -49.27
C LYS A 245 4.52 8.51 -49.29
N GLN A 246 5.13 8.84 -48.15
CA GLN A 246 6.14 9.91 -48.09
C GLN A 246 7.41 9.53 -48.84
N ASP A 247 7.89 8.30 -48.68
CA ASP A 247 9.06 7.78 -49.40
C ASP A 247 8.81 7.79 -50.92
N GLN A 248 7.60 7.45 -51.36
CA GLN A 248 7.20 7.54 -52.77
C GLN A 248 7.23 9.00 -53.27
N ARG A 249 6.63 9.94 -52.53
CA ARG A 249 6.63 11.37 -52.88
C ARG A 249 8.05 11.93 -52.94
N GLN A 250 8.90 11.57 -51.99
CA GLN A 250 10.30 11.98 -51.98
C GLN A 250 11.05 11.49 -53.23
N LYS A 251 10.82 10.25 -53.66
CA LYS A 251 11.41 9.71 -54.90
C LYS A 251 10.93 10.43 -56.15
N ILE A 252 9.64 10.79 -56.23
CA ILE A 252 9.09 11.55 -57.36
C ILE A 252 9.73 12.94 -57.42
N ILE A 253 9.74 13.67 -56.30
CA ILE A 253 10.33 15.01 -56.21
C ILE A 253 11.84 14.96 -56.53
N GLN A 254 12.55 13.93 -56.06
CA GLN A 254 13.97 13.74 -56.37
C GLN A 254 14.20 13.50 -57.86
N ALA A 255 13.41 12.63 -58.50
CA ALA A 255 13.52 12.35 -59.93
C ALA A 255 13.15 13.57 -60.80
N GLU A 256 12.14 14.35 -60.40
CA GLU A 256 11.78 15.61 -61.05
C GLU A 256 12.93 16.63 -60.93
N GLY A 257 13.50 16.79 -59.73
CA GLY A 257 14.63 17.66 -59.49
C GLY A 257 15.88 17.27 -60.29
N GLU A 258 16.16 15.96 -60.42
CA GLU A 258 17.25 15.45 -61.26
C GLU A 258 16.99 15.67 -62.75
N ALA A 259 15.77 15.47 -63.22
CA ALA A 259 15.40 15.70 -64.62
C ALA A 259 15.49 17.18 -64.99
N GLU A 260 15.06 18.08 -64.11
CA GLU A 260 15.16 19.53 -64.32
C GLU A 260 16.62 20.01 -64.26
N ALA A 261 17.43 19.47 -63.35
CA ALA A 261 18.87 19.72 -63.31
C ALA A 261 19.59 19.21 -64.57
N ALA A 262 19.22 18.04 -65.09
CA ALA A 262 19.79 17.48 -66.32
C ALA A 262 19.45 18.35 -67.55
N LYS A 263 18.21 18.86 -67.65
CA LYS A 263 17.80 19.80 -68.70
C LYS A 263 18.59 21.12 -68.64
N MET A 264 18.72 21.71 -67.45
CA MET A 264 19.54 22.92 -67.28
C MET A 264 21.00 22.69 -67.67
N ASN A 265 21.56 21.53 -67.32
CA ASN A 265 22.92 21.17 -67.72
C ASN A 265 23.04 20.99 -69.25
N SER A 266 22.11 20.29 -69.90
CA SER A 266 22.14 20.11 -71.37
C SER A 266 22.02 21.43 -72.12
N ASP A 267 21.18 22.35 -71.64
CA ASP A 267 21.02 23.66 -72.23
C ASP A 267 22.31 24.50 -72.10
N MET A 268 22.97 24.44 -70.93
CA MET A 268 24.29 25.03 -70.70
C MET A 268 25.35 24.49 -71.67
N PHE A 269 25.47 23.17 -71.81
CA PHE A 269 26.45 22.56 -72.71
C PHE A 269 26.14 22.88 -74.18
N THR A 270 24.87 22.87 -74.58
CA THR A 270 24.46 23.19 -75.95
C THR A 270 24.78 24.65 -76.30
N SER A 271 24.53 25.58 -75.37
CA SER A 271 24.93 26.99 -75.53
C SER A 271 26.45 27.18 -75.57
N GLN A 272 27.23 26.29 -74.97
CA GLN A 272 28.69 26.33 -75.02
C GLN A 272 29.22 25.81 -76.36
N TYR A 273 28.69 24.71 -76.91
CA TYR A 273 29.10 24.15 -78.20
C TYR A 273 28.76 25.05 -79.40
N VAL A 274 27.62 25.76 -79.38
CA VAL A 274 27.22 26.69 -80.45
C VAL A 274 28.20 27.86 -80.63
N LYS A 275 29.02 28.18 -79.61
CA LYS A 275 30.08 29.19 -79.73
C LYS A 275 31.41 28.66 -80.29
N VAL A 276 31.52 27.36 -80.59
CA VAL A 276 32.76 26.69 -81.04
C VAL A 276 32.48 25.81 -82.27
N GLY A 277 31.95 26.36 -83.35
CA GLY A 277 31.86 25.66 -84.64
C GLY A 277 33.05 26.00 -85.56
N PRO A 278 33.90 25.03 -85.97
CA PRO A 278 34.81 25.18 -87.10
C PRO A 278 34.20 24.64 -88.41
N SER A 279 34.65 25.20 -89.53
CA SER A 279 34.26 24.88 -90.91
C SER A 279 34.52 23.42 -91.32
N CYS A 280 33.61 22.87 -92.14
CA CYS A 280 33.66 21.54 -92.77
C CYS A 280 34.93 21.28 -93.60
N ASP A 281 35.35 20.00 -93.67
CA ASP A 281 35.50 19.19 -94.90
C ASP A 281 36.33 17.90 -94.65
N GLN A 282 35.78 16.71 -94.98
CA GLN A 282 36.40 15.61 -95.76
C GLN A 282 35.68 14.25 -95.64
N GLU A 283 35.78 13.50 -96.75
CA GLU A 283 34.99 12.37 -97.28
C GLU A 283 35.09 10.99 -96.58
N PRO A 284 34.20 10.03 -96.93
CA PRO A 284 34.00 8.77 -96.21
C PRO A 284 34.89 7.61 -96.71
N TRP A 285 35.34 6.75 -95.79
CA TRP A 285 35.97 5.46 -96.07
C TRP A 285 35.10 4.31 -95.56
N LEU A 286 34.63 3.47 -96.49
CA LEU A 286 34.09 2.13 -96.23
C LEU A 286 35.25 1.12 -96.08
N PRO A 287 35.05 0.03 -95.32
CA PRO A 287 35.61 -1.25 -95.76
C PRO A 287 34.60 -2.40 -95.76
N GLU A 288 34.93 -3.38 -96.60
CA GLU A 288 34.21 -4.60 -96.98
C GLU A 288 34.08 -5.65 -95.87
N THR A 289 33.19 -6.60 -96.18
CA THR A 289 32.70 -7.78 -95.46
C THR A 289 33.75 -8.76 -94.96
N GLU A 290 33.45 -9.45 -93.85
CA GLU A 290 33.79 -10.87 -93.70
C GLU A 290 32.70 -11.66 -92.96
N GLU A 291 32.36 -12.77 -93.59
CA GLU A 291 31.43 -13.83 -93.24
C GLU A 291 32.11 -14.81 -92.25
N ASN A 292 31.48 -15.19 -91.15
CA ASN A 292 31.46 -16.61 -90.75
C ASN A 292 30.41 -16.96 -89.69
N GLN A 293 29.97 -18.19 -89.83
CA GLN A 293 28.78 -18.86 -89.38
C GLN A 293 28.86 -19.38 -87.94
N SER A 294 27.68 -19.84 -87.50
CA SER A 294 27.48 -21.15 -86.86
C SER A 294 27.23 -21.18 -85.36
N SER A 295 26.06 -21.76 -85.04
CA SER A 295 25.79 -22.71 -83.93
C SER A 295 25.90 -22.13 -82.50
N SER A 296 25.05 -22.45 -81.53
CA SER A 296 24.15 -23.58 -81.33
C SER A 296 23.26 -23.24 -80.12
N GLU A 297 22.15 -23.96 -80.05
CA GLU A 297 21.39 -24.31 -78.85
C GLU A 297 22.20 -24.30 -77.55
N HIS A 298 21.59 -23.89 -76.43
CA HIS A 298 21.35 -24.77 -75.27
C HIS A 298 20.33 -24.10 -74.33
N CYS A 299 19.51 -24.97 -73.72
CA CYS A 299 18.34 -24.75 -72.86
C CYS A 299 18.44 -23.69 -71.76
#